data_AF-A0A8D8PB31-F1
#
_entry.id   AF-A0A8D8PB31-F1
#
_cell.length_a   1.000
_cell.length_b   1.000
_cell.length_c   1.000
_cell.angle_alpha   90.00
_cell.angle_beta   90.00
_cell.angle_gamma   90.00
#
_symmetry.space_group_name_H-M   'P 1'
#
loop_
_entity.id
_entity.type
_entity.pdbx_description
1 polymer ?
#
loop_
_entity_poly.entity_id
_entity_poly.type
_entity_poly.pdbx_seq_one_letter_code
_entity_poly.pdbx_strand_id
1 'polypeptide(L)'
;GEISVVLPTRWPNSCIPYNQTRTSAGGDRADVTIRSHTRGESLIWTDQYAGCGEPGDQIYIDSEVLGRDTIGREFVREWAKYRYGVFDEIGYDKDPVYPRCYINDDHEVKLTGCSDAPVNDHGLCGSPTSAPVPYNISDILDRNAR
;
A
#
# COMPACT_ATOMS: atom_id res chain seq x y z
N GLY A 1 -20.25 -10.13 -14.53
CA GLY A 1 -20.72 -9.01 -13.69
C GLY A 1 -21.15 -7.89 -14.60
N GLU A 2 -22.19 -7.16 -14.23
CA GLU A 2 -22.62 -5.94 -14.91
C GLU A 2 -21.75 -4.77 -14.45
N ILE A 3 -21.31 -3.91 -15.37
CA ILE A 3 -20.46 -2.74 -15.07
C ILE A 3 -21.22 -1.50 -15.52
N SER A 4 -21.45 -0.60 -14.57
CA SER A 4 -22.07 0.71 -14.82
C SER A 4 -21.03 1.80 -14.64
N VAL A 5 -20.93 2.71 -15.60
CA VAL A 5 -20.01 3.86 -15.54
C VAL A 5 -20.84 5.14 -15.49
N VAL A 6 -20.68 5.89 -14.40
CA VAL A 6 -21.33 7.20 -14.26
C VAL A 6 -20.43 8.26 -14.88
N LEU A 7 -20.95 9.03 -15.83
CA LEU A 7 -20.24 10.11 -16.49
C LEU A 7 -20.66 11.48 -15.93
N PRO A 8 -19.76 12.48 -15.91
CA PRO A 8 -20.13 13.83 -15.53
C PRO A 8 -21.23 14.39 -16.44
N THR A 9 -22.21 15.09 -15.85
CA THR A 9 -23.34 15.71 -16.57
C THR A 9 -22.92 16.71 -17.65
N ARG A 10 -21.72 17.27 -17.52
CA ARG A 10 -21.12 18.26 -18.44
C ARG A 10 -20.43 17.64 -19.65
N TRP A 11 -20.28 16.33 -19.72
CA TRP A 11 -19.63 15.67 -20.87
C TRP A 11 -20.60 15.56 -22.05
N PRO A 12 -20.12 15.78 -23.29
CA PRO A 12 -20.96 15.65 -24.47
C PRO A 12 -21.35 14.19 -24.71
N ASN A 13 -22.56 14.00 -25.27
CA ASN A 13 -23.11 12.67 -25.54
C ASN A 13 -22.27 11.85 -26.53
N SER A 14 -21.40 12.50 -27.31
CA SER A 14 -20.48 11.85 -28.24
C SER A 14 -19.40 10.98 -27.56
N CYS A 15 -19.16 11.17 -26.26
CA CYS A 15 -18.22 10.36 -25.49
C CYS A 15 -18.80 8.99 -25.09
N ILE A 16 -20.09 8.73 -25.34
CA ILE A 16 -20.76 7.48 -25.00
C ILE A 16 -20.81 6.59 -26.25
N PRO A 17 -20.35 5.34 -26.19
CA PRO A 17 -20.49 4.40 -27.31
C PRO A 17 -21.96 4.20 -27.68
N TYR A 18 -22.26 4.15 -28.97
CA TYR A 18 -23.63 4.10 -29.51
C TYR A 18 -24.48 2.91 -29.04
N ASN A 19 -23.84 1.85 -28.52
CA ASN A 19 -24.48 0.61 -28.08
C ASN A 19 -24.70 0.51 -26.56
N GLN A 20 -24.56 1.59 -25.79
CA GLN A 20 -24.74 1.55 -24.33
C GLN A 20 -26.09 2.11 -23.88
N THR A 21 -26.73 1.41 -22.94
CA THR A 21 -27.96 1.84 -22.27
C THR A 21 -27.69 3.00 -21.33
N ARG A 22 -28.48 4.07 -21.46
CA ARG A 22 -28.42 5.24 -20.58
C ARG A 22 -29.34 5.06 -19.38
N THR A 23 -28.75 5.16 -18.20
CA THR A 23 -29.51 5.20 -16.94
C THR A 23 -29.03 6.39 -16.12
N SER A 24 -29.97 7.08 -15.45
CA SER A 24 -29.60 8.07 -14.44
C SER A 24 -29.09 7.34 -13.20
N ALA A 25 -27.81 7.51 -12.88
CA ALA A 25 -27.20 6.98 -11.67
C ALA A 25 -26.40 8.08 -10.98
N GLY A 26 -26.56 8.19 -9.67
CA GLY A 26 -25.65 8.92 -8.80
C GLY A 26 -24.67 7.92 -8.20
N GLY A 27 -23.39 8.28 -8.15
CA GLY A 27 -22.42 7.52 -7.37
C GLY A 27 -22.51 7.98 -5.91
N ASP A 28 -22.63 7.02 -4.99
CA ASP A 28 -22.28 7.23 -3.58
C ASP A 28 -20.77 7.50 -3.44
N ARG A 29 -20.29 7.52 -2.20
CA ARG A 29 -18.85 7.59 -1.91
C ARG A 29 -18.14 6.39 -2.54
N ALA A 30 -17.14 6.65 -3.39
CA ALA A 30 -16.37 5.61 -4.04
C ALA A 30 -15.38 4.95 -3.07
N ASP A 31 -15.21 3.64 -3.14
CA ASP A 31 -14.19 2.95 -2.34
C ASP A 31 -12.77 3.29 -2.79
N VAL A 32 -12.59 3.58 -4.09
CA VAL A 32 -11.31 3.92 -4.71
C VAL A 32 -11.44 5.22 -5.50
N THR A 33 -10.60 6.20 -5.18
CA THR A 33 -10.52 7.48 -5.90
C THR A 33 -9.17 7.65 -6.57
N ILE A 34 -9.18 7.95 -7.87
CA ILE A 34 -7.97 8.33 -8.60
C ILE A 34 -7.86 9.85 -8.58
N ARG A 35 -6.77 10.38 -8.02
CA ARG A 35 -6.51 11.83 -7.95
C ARG A 35 -5.02 12.12 -8.05
N SER A 36 -4.66 13.34 -8.46
CA SER A 36 -3.26 13.78 -8.43
C SER A 36 -2.77 13.86 -6.98
N HIS A 37 -1.56 13.35 -6.73
CA HIS A 37 -0.92 13.35 -5.41
C HIS A 37 -0.54 14.76 -5.00
N THR A 38 -0.50 14.96 -3.68
CA THR A 38 0.16 16.11 -3.07
C THR A 38 1.54 15.67 -2.57
N ARG A 39 2.50 16.60 -2.51
CA ARG A 39 3.87 16.26 -2.06
C ARG A 39 3.84 15.74 -0.62
N GLY A 40 4.27 14.49 -0.44
CA GLY A 40 4.43 13.85 0.87
C GLY A 40 3.50 12.66 1.12
N GLU A 41 2.48 12.45 0.29
CA GLU A 41 1.62 11.26 0.34
C GLU A 41 2.24 10.10 -0.47
N SER A 42 1.94 8.86 -0.07
CA SER A 42 2.26 7.69 -0.90
C SER A 42 1.44 7.73 -2.19
N LEU A 43 1.93 7.11 -3.26
CA LEU A 43 1.23 7.13 -4.56
C LEU A 43 -0.05 6.26 -4.56
N ILE A 44 -0.15 5.31 -3.64
CA ILE A 44 -1.35 4.55 -3.33
C ILE A 44 -1.44 4.51 -1.81
N TRP A 45 -2.58 4.88 -1.24
CA TRP A 45 -2.78 4.83 0.21
C TRP A 45 -4.25 4.68 0.59
N THR A 46 -4.47 4.15 1.78
CA THR A 46 -5.78 4.03 2.41
C THR A 46 -5.92 5.08 3.50
N ASP A 47 -7.06 5.76 3.53
CA ASP A 47 -7.46 6.62 4.64
C ASP A 47 -8.01 5.78 5.79
N GLN A 48 -7.20 5.64 6.82
CA GLN A 48 -7.43 4.75 7.96
C GLN A 48 -7.65 5.60 9.21
N TYR A 49 -8.91 5.88 9.56
CA TYR A 49 -9.26 6.73 10.71
C TYR A 49 -9.36 5.97 12.04
N ALA A 50 -9.51 4.64 11.97
CA ALA A 50 -9.77 3.77 13.10
C ALA A 50 -8.63 2.76 13.34
N GLY A 51 -8.69 2.05 14.47
CA GLY A 51 -7.67 1.09 14.88
C GLY A 51 -7.76 -0.28 14.19
N CYS A 52 -7.05 -1.26 14.75
CA CYS A 52 -6.97 -2.62 14.20
C CYS A 52 -8.36 -3.27 14.08
N GLY A 53 -8.62 -3.92 12.94
CA GLY A 53 -9.87 -4.64 12.67
C GLY A 53 -11.00 -3.77 12.13
N GLU A 54 -10.84 -2.45 12.14
CA GLU A 54 -11.82 -1.51 11.59
C GLU A 54 -11.48 -1.15 10.13
N PRO A 55 -12.44 -1.21 9.20
CA PRO A 55 -12.19 -0.92 7.80
C PRO A 55 -11.75 0.53 7.58
N GLY A 56 -10.92 0.74 6.57
CA GLY A 56 -10.55 2.06 6.09
C GLY A 56 -11.74 2.77 5.42
N ASP A 57 -11.68 4.10 5.35
CA ASP A 57 -12.74 4.92 4.77
C ASP A 57 -12.68 4.92 3.23
N GLN A 58 -11.48 5.04 2.66
CA GLN A 58 -11.31 5.14 1.20
C GLN A 58 -9.86 4.85 0.77
N ILE A 59 -9.68 4.29 -0.43
CA ILE A 59 -8.38 4.12 -1.08
C ILE A 59 -8.18 5.26 -2.10
N TYR A 60 -6.98 5.83 -2.12
CA TYR A 60 -6.58 6.81 -3.11
C TYR A 60 -5.42 6.29 -3.95
N ILE A 61 -5.47 6.58 -5.25
CA ILE A 61 -4.48 6.16 -6.24
C ILE A 61 -4.05 7.39 -7.04
N ASP A 62 -2.75 7.61 -7.14
CA ASP A 62 -2.19 8.62 -8.01
C ASP A 62 -2.25 8.20 -9.48
N SER A 63 -2.58 9.14 -10.38
CA SER A 63 -2.68 8.83 -11.81
C SER A 63 -1.35 8.38 -12.45
N GLU A 64 -0.20 8.73 -11.88
CA GLU A 64 1.15 8.39 -12.37
C GLU A 64 1.56 6.93 -12.10
N VAL A 65 0.85 6.23 -11.22
CA VAL A 65 1.09 4.79 -10.99
C VAL A 65 0.27 3.89 -11.91
N LEU A 66 -0.72 4.45 -12.59
CA LEU A 66 -1.56 3.69 -13.52
C LEU A 66 -0.70 3.15 -14.67
N GLY A 67 -0.65 1.83 -14.80
CA GLY A 67 0.14 1.13 -15.81
C GLY A 67 1.51 0.64 -15.35
N ARG A 68 1.90 0.83 -14.09
CA ARG A 68 3.08 0.16 -13.52
C ARG A 68 2.81 -1.32 -13.29
N ASP A 69 3.79 -2.18 -13.59
CA ASP A 69 3.68 -3.63 -13.36
C ASP A 69 3.47 -3.99 -11.87
N THR A 70 3.90 -3.12 -10.96
CA THR A 70 3.82 -3.32 -9.50
C THR A 70 2.50 -2.88 -8.88
N ILE A 71 1.63 -2.20 -9.64
CA ILE A 71 0.40 -1.60 -9.11
C ILE A 71 -0.49 -2.61 -8.42
N GLY A 72 -0.58 -3.84 -8.93
CA GLY A 72 -1.41 -4.89 -8.33
C GLY A 72 -0.97 -5.24 -6.91
N ARG A 73 0.34 -5.35 -6.68
CA ARG A 73 0.91 -5.66 -5.36
C ARG A 73 0.69 -4.50 -4.38
N GLU A 74 0.93 -3.27 -4.83
CA GLU A 74 0.74 -2.07 -4.03
C GLU A 74 -0.74 -1.86 -3.68
N PHE A 75 -1.64 -2.08 -4.64
CA PHE A 75 -3.08 -1.99 -4.42
C PHE A 75 -3.59 -3.05 -3.44
N VAL A 76 -3.14 -4.31 -3.54
CA VAL A 76 -3.58 -5.36 -2.61
C VAL A 76 -3.19 -5.04 -1.17
N ARG A 77 -2.03 -4.41 -0.95
CA ARG A 77 -1.61 -3.94 0.38
C ARG A 77 -2.62 -2.94 0.95
N GLU A 78 -2.97 -1.92 0.18
CA GLU A 78 -3.93 -0.89 0.60
C GLU A 78 -5.37 -1.44 0.71
N TRP A 79 -5.76 -2.35 -0.20
CA TRP A 79 -7.05 -3.04 -0.12
C TRP A 79 -7.20 -3.85 1.17
N ALA A 80 -6.12 -4.47 1.66
CA ALA A 80 -6.14 -5.18 2.92
C ALA A 80 -6.39 -4.23 4.11
N LYS A 81 -5.76 -3.05 4.12
CA LYS A 81 -6.02 -2.01 5.14
C LYS A 81 -7.48 -1.57 5.08
N TYR A 82 -7.96 -1.25 3.88
CA TYR A 82 -9.34 -0.83 3.65
C TYR A 82 -10.36 -1.88 4.13
N ARG A 83 -10.14 -3.17 3.86
CA ARG A 83 -11.11 -4.22 4.24
C ARG A 83 -11.01 -4.72 5.66
N TYR A 84 -9.79 -4.85 6.18
CA TYR A 84 -9.53 -5.59 7.41
C TYR A 84 -8.94 -4.73 8.52
N GLY A 85 -8.64 -3.45 8.26
CA GLY A 85 -8.03 -2.57 9.24
C GLY A 85 -6.66 -3.02 9.71
N VAL A 86 -5.88 -3.63 8.80
CA VAL A 86 -4.49 -4.01 9.08
C VAL A 86 -3.56 -2.82 8.89
N PHE A 87 -2.43 -2.83 9.59
CA PHE A 87 -1.43 -1.78 9.54
C PHE A 87 -0.11 -2.32 9.01
N ASP A 88 0.72 -1.41 8.52
CA ASP A 88 2.06 -1.78 8.11
C ASP A 88 2.90 -2.12 9.34
N GLU A 89 3.60 -3.25 9.29
CA GLU A 89 4.53 -3.67 10.36
C GLU A 89 5.76 -2.75 10.43
N ILE A 90 6.09 -2.09 9.32
CA ILE A 90 7.25 -1.21 9.19
C ILE A 90 6.75 0.15 8.71
N GLY A 91 7.01 1.18 9.51
CA GLY A 91 6.69 2.57 9.22
C GLY A 91 7.77 3.28 8.41
N TYR A 92 7.91 4.58 8.64
CA TYR A 92 8.97 5.38 8.02
C TYR A 92 10.34 5.14 8.69
N ASP A 93 11.41 5.67 8.09
CA ASP A 93 12.74 5.53 8.67
C ASP A 93 12.79 6.17 10.07
N LYS A 94 13.22 5.39 11.07
CA LYS A 94 13.24 5.76 12.49
C LYS A 94 11.85 6.02 13.10
N ASP A 95 10.80 5.40 12.56
CA ASP A 95 9.47 5.40 13.17
C ASP A 95 9.54 4.75 14.56
N PRO A 96 9.14 5.45 15.64
CA PRO A 96 9.20 4.91 17.00
C PRO A 96 8.07 3.92 17.31
N VAL A 97 6.98 3.94 16.54
CA VAL A 97 5.79 3.10 16.75
C VAL A 97 5.87 1.83 15.90
N TYR A 98 6.33 1.96 14.65
CA TYR A 98 6.50 0.84 13.71
C TYR A 98 7.97 0.70 13.29
N PRO A 99 8.87 0.36 14.23
CA PRO A 99 10.29 0.31 13.94
C PRO A 99 10.59 -0.86 13.00
N ARG A 100 11.49 -0.61 12.04
CA ARG A 100 12.02 -1.65 11.15
C ARG A 100 12.77 -2.75 11.91
N CYS A 101 13.31 -2.42 13.08
CA CYS A 101 14.18 -3.27 13.85
C CYS A 101 13.84 -3.18 15.34
N TYR A 102 13.90 -4.31 16.03
CA TYR A 102 13.67 -4.39 17.48
C TYR A 102 14.75 -5.23 18.16
N ILE A 103 14.90 -5.09 19.47
CA ILE A 103 15.80 -5.90 20.29
C ILE A 103 14.95 -6.99 20.95
N ASN A 104 15.31 -8.25 20.76
CA ASN A 104 14.63 -9.38 21.41
C ASN A 104 15.13 -9.58 22.86
N ASP A 105 14.54 -10.56 23.56
CA ASP A 105 14.92 -10.88 24.95
C ASP A 105 16.39 -11.31 25.10
N ASP A 106 16.98 -11.87 24.04
CA ASP A 106 18.39 -12.27 23.98
C ASP A 106 19.36 -11.08 23.73
N HIS A 107 18.85 -9.85 23.72
CA HIS A 107 19.59 -8.62 23.42
C HIS A 107 20.18 -8.59 21.99
N GLU A 108 19.58 -9.35 21.08
CA GLU A 108 19.94 -9.36 19.66
C GLU A 108 19.02 -8.41 18.87
N VAL A 109 19.62 -7.63 17.98
CA VAL A 109 18.88 -6.80 17.03
C VAL A 109 18.28 -7.71 15.95
N LYS A 110 16.97 -7.63 15.75
CA LYS A 110 16.22 -8.40 14.76
C LYS A 110 15.42 -7.46 13.86
N LEU A 111 15.21 -7.90 12.62
CA LEU A 111 14.35 -7.23 11.66
C LEU A 111 12.87 -7.54 12.00
N THR A 112 12.03 -6.52 11.99
CA THR A 112 10.58 -6.67 12.08
C THR A 112 10.07 -7.31 10.78
N GLY A 113 9.39 -8.46 10.88
CA GLY A 113 8.72 -9.07 9.74
C GLY A 113 8.30 -10.52 9.99
N CYS A 114 7.42 -11.02 9.12
CA CYS A 114 7.01 -12.43 9.09
C CYS A 114 7.67 -13.15 7.92
N SER A 115 8.68 -13.97 8.22
CA SER A 115 9.30 -14.88 7.26
C SER A 115 9.31 -16.28 7.85
N ASP A 116 8.96 -17.27 7.02
CA ASP A 116 9.04 -18.70 7.39
C ASP A 116 10.49 -19.21 7.44
N ALA A 117 11.45 -18.40 6.97
CA ALA A 117 12.88 -18.69 6.96
C ALA A 117 13.65 -17.65 7.78
N PRO A 118 14.76 -18.02 8.45
CA PRO A 118 15.66 -17.09 9.10
C PRO A 118 16.07 -15.96 8.15
N VAL A 119 15.93 -14.74 8.66
CA VAL A 119 16.23 -13.50 7.93
C VAL A 119 17.52 -12.94 8.50
N ASN A 120 18.51 -12.70 7.65
CA ASN A 120 19.75 -12.05 8.04
C ASN A 120 19.66 -10.54 7.78
N ASP A 121 19.91 -9.76 8.82
CA ASP A 121 19.78 -8.30 8.82
C ASP A 121 20.70 -7.62 7.78
N HIS A 122 21.87 -8.18 7.48
CA HIS A 122 22.84 -7.63 6.51
C HIS A 122 23.12 -6.12 6.65
N GLY A 123 22.96 -5.55 7.85
CA GLY A 123 23.17 -4.13 8.13
C GLY A 123 21.94 -3.24 7.92
N LEU A 124 20.74 -3.81 7.73
CA LEU A 124 19.47 -3.07 7.67
C LEU A 124 19.11 -2.41 9.00
N CYS A 125 19.51 -3.02 10.11
CA CYS A 125 19.36 -2.49 11.47
C CYS A 125 20.63 -1.78 11.97
N GLY A 126 21.53 -1.38 11.06
CA GLY A 126 22.78 -0.71 11.38
C GLY A 126 22.62 0.56 12.23
N SER A 127 23.72 0.98 12.86
CA SER A 127 23.77 2.13 13.79
C SER A 127 23.15 3.40 13.17
N PRO A 128 22.46 4.26 13.96
CA PRO A 128 21.75 5.45 13.47
C PRO A 128 22.62 6.50 12.73
N THR A 129 23.93 6.32 12.72
CA THR A 129 24.94 7.14 12.03
C THR A 129 25.43 6.56 10.70
N SER A 130 25.05 5.32 10.36
CA SER A 130 25.46 4.66 9.12
C SER A 130 24.49 4.95 7.98
N ALA A 131 25.03 5.21 6.78
CA ALA A 131 24.22 5.39 5.58
C ALA A 131 23.47 4.08 5.25
N PRO A 132 22.27 4.14 4.65
CA PRO A 132 21.56 2.95 4.20
C PRO A 132 22.48 2.11 3.32
N VAL A 133 22.83 0.91 3.79
CA VAL A 133 23.68 0.00 3.01
C VAL A 133 22.81 -0.53 1.88
N PRO A 134 23.24 -0.46 0.60
CA PRO A 134 22.49 -1.09 -0.47
C PRO A 134 22.45 -2.60 -0.20
N TYR A 135 21.24 -3.14 -0.09
CA TYR A 135 20.99 -4.54 0.22
C TYR A 135 20.22 -5.20 -0.92
N ASN A 136 20.55 -6.47 -1.19
CA ASN A 136 19.81 -7.29 -2.14
C ASN A 136 18.77 -8.10 -1.39
N ILE A 137 17.49 -7.91 -1.75
CA ILE A 137 16.35 -8.58 -1.09
C ILE A 137 16.48 -10.10 -1.18
N SER A 138 17.07 -10.63 -2.25
CA SER A 138 17.26 -12.08 -2.42
C SER A 138 18.32 -12.69 -1.51
N ASP A 139 19.23 -11.88 -0.96
CA ASP A 139 20.33 -12.34 -0.12
C ASP A 139 20.00 -12.25 1.38
N ILE A 140 18.86 -11.63 1.71
CA ILE A 140 18.36 -11.46 3.08
C ILE A 140 17.77 -12.76 3.65
N LEU A 141 17.19 -13.59 2.80
CA LEU A 141 16.67 -14.90 3.20
C LEU A 141 17.81 -15.91 3.25
N ASP A 142 17.92 -16.65 4.35
CA ASP A 142 18.87 -17.76 4.40
C ASP A 142 18.52 -18.80 3.33
N ARG A 143 19.42 -18.95 2.35
CA ARG A 143 19.26 -19.87 1.22
C ARG A 143 19.24 -21.34 1.64
N ASN A 144 19.73 -21.66 2.84
CA ASN A 144 19.79 -23.02 3.38
C ASN A 144 18.60 -23.36 4.30
N ALA A 145 17.64 -22.46 4.45
CA ALA A 145 16.50 -22.64 5.35
C ALA A 145 15.34 -23.48 4.79
N ARG A 146 15.55 -24.16 3.66
CA ARG A 146 14.59 -25.08 3.04
C ARG A 146 15.12 -26.50 2.98
#